data_AF-A0A1R4B0U1-F1
#
_entry.id   AF-A0A1R4B0U1-F1
#
_cell.length_a   1.000
_cell.length_b   1.000
_cell.length_c   1.000
_cell.angle_alpha   90.00
_cell.angle_beta   90.00
_cell.angle_gamma   90.00
#
_symmetry.space_group_name_H-M   'P 1'
#
loop_
_entity.id
_entity.type
_entity.pdbx_description
1 polymer ?
#
loop_
_entity_poly.entity_id
_entity_poly.type
_entity_poly.pdbx_seq_one_letter_code
_entity_poly.pdbx_strand_id
1 'polypeptide(L)'
;MSKSIVCNECGEEYSDDEFDSCPNCSEEEQITCDECGTEYSSEEDGCPHCAEWKVPEGTECEFCEKTATNYVQDHPVCDDHYEDSYPID
;
A
#
# COMPACT_ATOMS: atom_id res chain seq x y z
N MET A 1 -25.09 -7.49 -28.68
CA MET A 1 -25.14 -6.40 -29.69
C MET A 1 -24.39 -5.30 -28.98
N SER A 2 -23.09 -5.21 -29.24
CA SER A 2 -22.21 -4.34 -28.46
C SER A 2 -22.65 -2.90 -28.65
N LYS A 3 -23.23 -2.30 -27.61
CA LYS A 3 -23.63 -0.89 -27.62
C LYS A 3 -22.52 -0.10 -26.93
N SER A 4 -21.85 0.75 -27.70
CA SER A 4 -20.96 1.74 -27.11
C SER A 4 -21.81 2.86 -26.48
N ILE A 5 -21.53 3.16 -25.22
CA ILE A 5 -22.14 4.23 -24.45
C ILE A 5 -21.06 5.29 -24.21
N VAL A 6 -21.40 6.55 -24.44
CA VAL A 6 -20.54 7.68 -24.06
C VAL A 6 -20.89 8.04 -22.63
N CYS A 7 -19.90 8.03 -21.75
CA CYS A 7 -20.10 8.44 -20.37
C CYS A 7 -20.25 9.96 -20.28
N ASN A 8 -21.19 10.43 -19.44
CA ASN A 8 -21.42 11.86 -19.24
C ASN A 8 -20.36 12.53 -18.36
N GLU A 9 -19.63 11.76 -17.55
CA GLU A 9 -18.65 12.27 -16.59
C GLU A 9 -17.24 12.34 -17.20
N CYS A 10 -16.75 11.22 -17.75
CA CYS A 10 -15.43 11.10 -18.38
C CYS A 10 -15.43 11.57 -19.86
N GLY A 11 -16.58 11.54 -20.54
CA GLY A 11 -16.69 11.85 -21.98
C GLY A 11 -16.16 10.76 -22.92
N GLU A 12 -15.66 9.65 -22.35
CA GLU A 12 -15.16 8.50 -23.11
C GLU A 12 -16.26 7.53 -23.53
N GLU A 13 -16.05 6.85 -24.65
CA GLU A 13 -16.89 5.78 -25.16
C GLU A 13 -16.44 4.41 -24.59
N TYR A 14 -17.36 3.71 -23.92
CA TYR A 14 -17.12 2.38 -23.37
C TYR A 14 -18.20 1.39 -23.84
N SER A 15 -17.91 0.09 -23.80
CA SER A 15 -18.86 -0.95 -24.21
C SER A 15 -19.65 -1.48 -23.02
N ASP A 16 -20.98 -1.33 -23.08
CA ASP A 16 -21.94 -1.84 -22.07
C ASP A 16 -22.00 -3.37 -22.00
N ASP A 17 -21.55 -4.07 -23.04
CA ASP A 17 -21.47 -5.54 -23.04
C ASP A 17 -20.34 -6.06 -22.11
N GLU A 18 -19.29 -5.28 -21.89
CA GLU A 18 -18.11 -5.67 -21.09
C GLU A 18 -18.07 -4.98 -19.71
N PHE A 19 -18.63 -3.76 -19.61
CA PHE A 19 -18.57 -2.95 -18.40
C PHE A 19 -19.94 -2.36 -18.06
N ASP A 20 -20.41 -2.58 -16.83
CA ASP A 20 -21.69 -2.05 -16.31
C ASP A 20 -21.65 -0.51 -16.10
N SER A 21 -20.45 0.11 -16.07
CA SER A 21 -20.23 1.55 -15.82
C SER A 21 -18.93 2.05 -16.51
N CYS A 22 -18.72 3.38 -16.65
CA CYS A 22 -17.48 3.92 -17.27
C CYS A 22 -16.26 3.44 -16.45
N PRO A 23 -15.40 2.55 -16.98
CA PRO A 23 -14.22 2.08 -16.25
C PRO A 23 -13.24 3.22 -15.98
N ASN A 24 -13.27 4.27 -16.80
CA ASN A 24 -12.46 5.48 -16.62
C ASN A 24 -13.04 6.44 -15.54
N CYS A 25 -14.30 6.25 -15.12
CA CYS A 25 -14.89 6.99 -13.99
C CYS A 25 -14.74 6.24 -12.66
N SER A 26 -14.58 4.92 -12.71
CA SER A 26 -14.03 4.17 -11.58
C SER A 26 -12.54 4.47 -11.50
N GLU A 27 -12.19 5.70 -11.13
CA GLU A 27 -10.85 5.96 -10.64
C GLU A 27 -10.69 5.06 -9.41
N GLU A 28 -9.93 3.97 -9.55
CA GLU A 28 -9.44 3.21 -8.41
C GLU A 28 -8.68 4.20 -7.55
N GLU A 29 -9.33 4.69 -6.49
CA GLU A 29 -8.78 5.73 -5.63
C GLU A 29 -7.48 5.17 -5.06
N GLN A 30 -6.36 5.83 -5.34
CA GLN A 30 -5.07 5.41 -4.83
C GLN A 30 -4.80 6.16 -3.54
N ILE A 31 -4.54 5.43 -2.46
CA ILE A 31 -4.14 5.98 -1.17
C ILE A 31 -2.62 6.01 -1.14
N THR A 32 -2.05 7.15 -0.81
CA THR A 32 -0.63 7.24 -0.46
C THR A 32 -0.46 6.76 0.99
N CYS A 33 0.34 5.73 1.21
CA CYS A 33 0.68 5.28 2.54
C CYS A 33 1.53 6.33 3.27
N ASP A 34 1.10 6.80 4.45
CA ASP A 34 1.84 7.79 5.25
C ASP A 34 3.16 7.23 5.79
N GLU A 35 3.26 5.91 5.98
CA GLU A 35 4.45 5.28 6.57
C GLU A 35 5.58 5.06 5.56
N CYS A 36 5.26 4.65 4.32
CA CYS A 36 6.29 4.33 3.31
C CYS A 36 6.26 5.24 2.08
N GLY A 37 5.20 6.05 1.91
CA GLY A 37 5.00 6.90 0.74
C GLY A 37 4.58 6.16 -0.53
N THR A 38 4.31 4.85 -0.46
CA THR A 38 3.85 4.05 -1.61
C THR A 38 2.36 4.28 -1.87
N GLU A 39 2.00 4.49 -3.13
CA GLU A 39 0.62 4.55 -3.61
C GLU A 39 0.06 3.12 -3.77
N TYR A 40 -1.11 2.86 -3.19
CA TYR A 40 -1.80 1.58 -3.27
C TYR A 40 -3.31 1.77 -3.46
N SER A 41 -4.02 0.77 -3.98
CA SER A 41 -5.47 0.89 -4.21
C SER A 41 -6.23 0.98 -2.88
N SER A 42 -7.21 1.88 -2.81
CA SER A 42 -8.18 1.99 -1.70
C SER A 42 -8.98 0.71 -1.46
N GLU A 43 -9.01 -0.22 -2.42
CA GLU A 43 -9.65 -1.52 -2.26
C GLU A 43 -8.85 -2.46 -1.34
N GLU A 44 -7.55 -2.21 -1.19
CA GLU A 44 -6.70 -2.97 -0.27
C GLU A 44 -6.88 -2.45 1.17
N ASP A 45 -7.06 -3.36 2.14
CA ASP A 45 -7.29 -3.03 3.57
C ASP A 45 -6.11 -2.28 4.23
N GLY A 46 -4.96 -2.22 3.54
CA GLY A 46 -3.79 -1.46 3.93
C GLY A 46 -2.70 -1.54 2.87
N CYS A 47 -1.61 -0.79 3.07
CA CYS A 47 -0.50 -0.79 2.12
C CYS A 47 0.15 -2.19 2.05
N PRO A 48 0.05 -2.91 0.92
CA PRO A 48 0.61 -4.25 0.80
C PRO A 48 2.14 -4.24 0.93
N HIS A 49 2.77 -3.12 0.56
CA HIS A 49 4.19 -2.91 0.75
C HIS A 49 4.55 -2.89 2.25
N CYS A 50 3.85 -2.11 3.07
CA CYS A 50 4.07 -2.11 4.52
C CYS A 50 3.81 -3.49 5.17
N ALA A 51 2.85 -4.25 4.64
CA ALA A 51 2.59 -5.60 5.14
C ALA A 51 3.79 -6.55 4.93
N GLU A 52 4.54 -6.39 3.85
CA GLU A 52 5.78 -7.15 3.58
C GLU A 52 6.91 -6.79 4.57
N TRP A 53 7.01 -5.52 4.95
CA TRP A 53 7.98 -5.03 5.93
C TRP A 53 7.56 -5.27 7.39
N LYS A 54 6.45 -5.96 7.63
CA LYS A 54 6.01 -6.27 8.99
C LYS A 54 6.81 -7.42 9.56
N VAL A 55 7.50 -7.18 10.66
CA VAL A 55 8.25 -8.23 11.37
C VAL A 55 7.28 -9.30 11.89
N PRO A 56 7.50 -10.60 11.60
CA PRO A 56 6.64 -11.65 12.10
C PRO A 56 6.68 -11.73 13.64
N GLU A 57 5.53 -12.02 14.25
CA GLU A 57 5.41 -12.10 15.71
C GLU A 57 6.37 -13.15 16.29
N GLY A 58 7.08 -12.76 17.35
CA GLY A 58 8.07 -13.62 18.01
C GLY A 58 9.47 -13.56 17.40
N THR A 59 9.70 -12.71 16.40
CA THR A 59 11.06 -12.43 15.93
C THR A 59 11.83 -11.67 17.00
N GLU A 60 13.04 -12.13 17.32
CA GLU A 60 13.94 -11.47 18.27
C GLU A 60 14.75 -10.39 17.56
N CYS A 61 15.01 -9.28 18.25
CA CYS A 61 15.86 -8.22 17.75
C CYS A 61 17.30 -8.73 17.58
N GLU A 62 17.98 -8.34 16.50
CA GLU A 62 19.35 -8.76 16.27
C GLU A 62 20.34 -8.18 17.31
N PHE A 63 20.01 -7.03 17.89
CA PHE A 63 20.87 -6.30 18.83
C PHE A 63 20.49 -6.53 20.31
N CYS A 64 19.33 -7.14 20.61
CA CYS A 64 18.89 -7.40 21.98
C CYS A 64 17.83 -8.51 22.09
N GLU A 65 17.53 -8.96 23.30
CA GLU A 65 16.53 -10.02 23.57
C GLU A 65 15.07 -9.53 23.53
N LYS A 66 14.81 -8.34 23.00
CA LYS A 66 13.44 -7.82 22.82
C LYS A 66 12.83 -8.36 21.54
N THR A 67 11.50 -8.33 21.46
CA THR A 67 10.77 -8.60 20.22
C THR A 67 11.06 -7.50 19.20
N ALA A 68 11.48 -7.89 18.01
CA ALA A 68 11.62 -6.98 16.89
C ALA A 68 10.26 -6.51 16.40
N THR A 69 10.17 -5.23 16.08
CA THR A 69 8.96 -4.56 15.62
C THR A 69 9.14 -3.94 14.25
N ASN A 70 10.38 -3.63 13.85
CA ASN A 70 10.73 -2.97 12.61
C ASN A 70 11.93 -3.64 11.93
N TYR A 71 12.15 -3.36 10.65
CA TYR A 71 13.38 -3.72 9.95
C TYR A 71 14.25 -2.48 9.72
N VAL A 72 15.55 -2.59 9.96
CA VAL A 72 16.58 -1.62 9.51
C VAL A 72 17.48 -2.34 8.52
N GLN A 73 17.38 -1.98 7.23
CA GLN A 73 18.17 -2.62 6.16
C GLN A 73 18.14 -4.16 6.22
N ASP A 74 16.94 -4.74 6.30
CA ASP A 74 16.69 -6.18 6.44
C ASP A 74 17.02 -6.82 7.80
N HIS A 75 17.56 -6.07 8.77
CA HIS A 75 17.80 -6.55 10.12
C HIS A 75 16.57 -6.29 11.02
N PRO A 76 15.97 -7.33 11.62
CA PRO A 76 14.85 -7.15 12.54
C PRO A 76 15.35 -6.49 13.83
N VAL A 77 14.80 -5.33 14.14
CA VAL A 77 15.16 -4.53 15.31
C VAL A 77 13.93 -4.17 16.15
N CYS A 78 14.13 -3.98 17.45
CA CYS A 78 13.10 -3.40 18.31
C CYS A 78 13.04 -1.88 18.14
N ASP A 79 11.93 -1.28 18.57
CA ASP A 79 11.67 0.16 18.52
C ASP A 79 12.84 1.04 19.01
N ASP A 80 13.46 0.70 20.16
CA ASP A 80 14.65 1.41 20.69
C ASP A 80 15.80 1.49 19.67
N HIS A 81 16.09 0.40 18.96
CA HIS A 81 17.21 0.31 18.01
C HIS A 81 16.83 0.84 16.63
N TYR A 82 15.53 0.95 16.33
CA TYR A 82 15.04 1.62 15.14
C TYR A 82 15.27 3.14 15.24
N GLU A 83 14.91 3.75 16.37
CA GLU A 83 15.09 5.18 16.61
C GLU A 83 16.58 5.61 16.62
N ASP A 84 17.47 4.77 17.17
CA ASP A 84 18.93 5.03 17.20
C ASP A 84 19.59 4.90 15.81
N SER A 85 18.91 4.27 14.85
CA SER A 85 19.43 4.07 13.48
C SER A 85 19.26 5.29 12.58
N TYR A 86 18.40 6.25 12.97
CA TYR A 86 18.28 7.54 12.29
C TYR A 86 19.27 8.53 12.91
N PRO A 87 20.32 8.96 12.19
CA PRO A 87 21.13 10.07 12.66
C PRO A 87 20.24 11.31 12.78
N ILE A 88 20.17 11.89 13.97
CA ILE A 88 19.71 13.27 14.15
C ILE A 88 20.73 14.16 13.43
N ASP A 89 20.33 14.75 12.29
CA ASP A 89 21.10 15.77 11.56
C ASP A 89 21.43 16.99 12.43
#